data_AF-A0A848X4B4-F1
#
_entry.id   AF-A0A848X4B4-F1
#
_cell.length_a   1.000
_cell.length_b   1.000
_cell.length_c   1.000
_cell.angle_alpha   90.00
_cell.angle_beta   90.00
_cell.angle_gamma   90.00
#
_symmetry.space_group_name_H-M   'P 1'
#
loop_
_entity.id
_entity.type
_entity.pdbx_description
1 polymer ?
#
loop_
_entity_poly.entity_id
_entity_poly.type
_entity_poly.pdbx_seq_one_letter_code
_entity_poly.pdbx_strand_id
1 'polypeptide(L)' 'SASVGTRLTNPDIPKLAESFGIDGYRPGSVNELRSVLHEVIPSRKLSLVEVPIETAVNRELTDKLNDFWS' A
#
# COMPACT_ATOMS: atom_id res chain seq x y z
N SER A 1 -28.54 3.53 17.66
CA SER A 1 -27.72 2.69 16.77
C SER A 1 -26.41 3.40 16.49
N ALA A 2 -25.34 3.00 17.18
CA ALA A 2 -24.02 3.60 17.00
C ALA A 2 -23.40 3.06 15.71
N SER A 3 -23.13 3.93 14.73
CA SER A 3 -22.37 3.58 13.54
C SER A 3 -20.89 3.41 13.90
N VAL A 4 -20.54 2.26 14.48
CA VAL A 4 -19.15 1.79 14.54
C VAL A 4 -18.80 1.33 13.14
N GLY A 5 -18.34 2.24 12.28
CA GLY A 5 -17.95 1.86 10.91
C GLY A 5 -17.78 3.00 9.91
N THR A 6 -18.28 4.21 10.17
CA THR A 6 -18.21 5.31 9.18
C THR A 6 -17.15 6.36 9.48
N ARG A 7 -16.50 6.30 10.64
CA ARG A 7 -15.28 7.07 10.88
C ARG A 7 -14.09 6.21 10.48
N LEU A 8 -13.97 6.01 9.17
CA LEU A 8 -12.84 5.36 8.52
C LEU A 8 -11.61 6.27 8.69
N THR A 9 -11.12 6.49 9.92
CA THR A 9 -9.72 6.87 10.10
C THR A 9 -8.95 5.73 9.46
N ASN A 10 -8.21 5.99 8.38
CA ASN A 10 -7.45 4.96 7.66
C ASN A 10 -6.78 4.08 8.71
N PRO A 11 -7.21 2.81 8.89
CA PRO A 11 -6.65 1.99 9.95
C PRO A 11 -5.15 1.96 9.75
N ASP A 12 -4.40 2.00 10.85
CA ASP A 12 -2.96 1.86 10.76
C ASP A 12 -2.66 0.39 10.47
N ILE A 13 -2.82 0.00 9.19
CA ILE A 13 -2.68 -1.35 8.68
C ILE A 13 -1.29 -1.94 9.04
N PRO A 14 -0.18 -1.18 8.95
CA PRO A 14 1.11 -1.62 9.47
C PRO A 14 1.06 -1.99 10.96
N LYS A 15 0.49 -1.13 11.82
CA LYS A 15 0.36 -1.43 13.26
C LYS A 15 -0.54 -2.63 13.53
N LEU A 16 -1.56 -2.85 12.71
CA LEU A 16 -2.37 -4.06 12.79
C LEU A 16 -1.51 -5.30 12.49
N ALA A 17 -0.67 -5.27 11.45
CA ALA A 17 0.23 -6.37 11.11
C ALA A 17 1.21 -6.68 12.26
N GLU A 18 1.77 -5.64 12.88
CA GLU A 18 2.68 -5.76 14.02
C GLU A 18 2.02 -6.52 15.19
N SER A 19 0.72 -6.31 15.43
CA SER A 19 -0.03 -7.04 16.47
C SER A 19 -0.13 -8.55 16.24
N PHE A 20 0.05 -9.01 15.00
CA PHE A 20 0.13 -10.42 14.63
C PHE A 20 1.58 -10.92 14.48
N GLY A 21 2.59 -10.10 14.83
CA GLY A 21 4.00 -10.43 14.66
C GLY A 21 4.49 -10.38 13.21
N ILE A 22 3.77 -9.65 12.35
CA ILE A 22 4.14 -9.41 10.95
C ILE A 22 4.82 -8.05 10.84
N ASP A 23 5.96 -7.99 10.16
CA ASP A 23 6.66 -6.73 9.89
C ASP A 23 5.79 -5.85 8.95
N GLY A 24 5.40 -4.66 9.41
CA GLY A 24 4.53 -3.72 8.69
C GLY A 24 5.28 -2.49 8.16
N TYR A 25 5.05 -2.11 6.91
CA TYR A 25 5.72 -0.99 6.23
C TYR A 25 4.71 -0.10 5.49
N ARG A 26 4.94 1.22 5.50
CA ARG A 26 4.19 2.21 4.69
C ARG A 26 5.16 3.23 4.07
N PRO A 27 5.84 2.88 2.97
CA PRO A 27 6.75 3.80 2.28
C PRO A 27 5.99 5.03 1.77
N GLY A 28 6.54 6.22 2.02
CA GLY A 28 6.02 7.50 1.55
C GLY A 28 6.56 7.93 0.19
N SER A 29 7.46 7.14 -0.41
CA SER A 29 8.06 7.43 -1.71
C SER A 29 8.42 6.17 -2.49
N VAL A 30 8.64 6.32 -3.81
CA VAL A 30 9.11 5.23 -4.69
C VAL A 30 10.47 4.69 -4.24
N ASN A 31 11.36 5.56 -3.76
CA ASN A 31 12.67 5.15 -3.29
C ASN A 31 12.58 4.33 -1.99
N GLU A 32 11.74 4.75 -1.04
CA GLU A 32 11.49 3.95 0.17
C GLU A 32 10.85 2.61 -0.18
N LEU A 33 9.89 2.58 -1.10
CA LEU A 33 9.27 1.34 -1.55
C LEU A 33 10.33 0.38 -2.11
N ARG A 34 11.24 0.87 -2.96
CA ARG A 34 12.34 0.05 -3.49
C ARG A 34 13.22 -0.50 -2.37
N SER A 35 13.62 0.33 -1.42
CA SER A 35 14.44 -0.09 -0.27
C SER A 35 13.73 -1.16 0.57
N VAL A 36 12.46 -0.96 0.90
CA VAL A 36 11.63 -1.93 1.63
C VAL A 36 11.56 -3.25 0.87
N LEU A 37 11.30 -3.22 -0.43
CA LEU A 37 11.23 -4.45 -1.25
C LEU A 37 12.57 -5.18 -1.30
N HIS A 38 13.69 -4.46 -1.39
CA HIS A 38 15.03 -5.04 -1.34
C HIS A 38 15.34 -5.74 -0.01
N GLU A 39 14.77 -5.25 1.09
CA GLU A 39 14.90 -5.85 2.42
C GLU A 39 13.97 -7.06 2.58
N VAL A 40 12.67 -6.90 2.27
CA VAL A 40 11.64 -7.88 2.62
C VAL A 40 11.63 -9.11 1.73
N ILE A 41 11.89 -8.96 0.42
CA ILE A 41 11.87 -10.07 -0.54
C ILE A 41 12.87 -11.18 -0.19
N PRO A 42 14.15 -10.89 0.10
CA PRO A 42 15.12 -11.94 0.48
C PRO A 42 14.93 -12.47 1.91
N SER A 43 14.17 -11.77 2.77
CA SER A 43 14.04 -12.11 4.21
C SER A 43 13.33 -13.44 4.48
N ARG A 44 12.56 -13.96 3.51
CA ARG A 44 11.68 -15.13 3.67
C ARG A 44 10.71 -15.04 4.86
N LYS A 45 10.36 -13.83 5.28
CA LYS A 45 9.34 -13.56 6.30
C LYS A 45 8.03 -13.14 5.64
N LEU A 46 6.93 -13.35 6.37
CA LEU A 46 5.67 -12.68 6.04
C LEU A 46 5.80 -11.21 6.44
N SER A 47 5.63 -10.31 5.47
CA SER A 47 5.71 -8.86 5.67
C SER A 47 4.54 -8.19 4.95
N LEU A 48 4.03 -7.10 5.53
CA LEU A 48 2.95 -6.30 4.95
C LEU A 48 3.50 -4.95 4.49
N VAL A 49 3.37 -4.65 3.20
CA VAL A 49 3.77 -3.37 2.63
C VAL A 49 2.54 -2.65 2.10
N GLU A 50 2.09 -1.61 2.79
CA GLU A 50 1.00 -0.74 2.34
C GLU A 50 1.58 0.34 1.41
N VAL A 51 1.11 0.38 0.16
CA VAL A 51 1.52 1.37 -0.82
C VAL A 51 0.42 2.41 -0.97
N PRO A 52 0.61 3.66 -0.47
CA PRO A 52 -0.37 4.72 -0.66
C PRO A 52 -0.54 5.02 -2.15
N ILE A 53 -1.79 5.07 -2.63
CA ILE A 53 -2.11 5.48 -4.00
C ILE A 53 -2.99 6.73 -3.96
N GLU A 54 -2.65 7.73 -4.77
CA GLU A 54 -3.52 8.87 -5.02
C GLU A 54 -4.42 8.55 -6.22
N THR A 55 -5.72 8.35 -5.96
CA THR A 55 -6.71 8.04 -7.02
C THR A 55 -7.05 9.25 -7.90
N ALA A 56 -6.51 10.43 -7.60
CA ALA A 56 -6.67 11.65 -8.40
C ALA A 56 -5.97 11.57 -9.77
N VAL A 57 -5.11 10.57 -10.00
CA VAL A 57 -4.36 10.38 -11.25
C VAL A 57 -4.78 9.08 -11.93
N ASN A 58 -6.01 8.98 -12.44
CA ASN A 58 -6.35 7.88 -13.35
C ASN A 58 -7.32 8.24 -14.48
N ARG A 59 -7.02 9.32 -15.21
CA ARG A 59 -7.56 9.50 -16.57
C ARG A 59 -6.48 9.22 -17.60
N GLU A 60 -5.30 9.81 -17.42
CA GLU A 60 -4.16 9.68 -18.36
C GLU A 60 -3.58 8.25 -18.48
N LEU A 61 -3.57 7.45 -17.41
CA LEU A 61 -3.06 6.07 -17.44
C LEU A 61 -4.02 5.11 -18.17
N THR A 62 -5.34 5.34 -18.06
CA THR A 62 -6.34 4.57 -18.80
C THR A 62 -6.29 4.90 -20.29
N ASP A 63 -6.07 6.17 -20.63
CA ASP A 63 -5.92 6.61 -22.02
C ASP A 63 -4.65 6.02 -22.67
N LYS A 64 -3.51 6.05 -21.98
CA LYS A 64 -2.25 5.43 -22.46
C LYS A 64 -2.34 3.92 -22.64
N LEU A 65 -3.12 3.23 -21.80
CA LEU A 65 -3.29 1.78 -21.93
C LEU A 65 -4.13 1.43 -23.17
N ASN A 66 -5.19 2.20 -23.48
CA ASN A 66 -6.00 1.96 -24.68
C ASN A 66 -5.22 2.22 -25.98
N ASP A 67 -4.37 3.25 -26.01
CA ASP A 67 -3.53 3.56 -27.17
C ASP A 67 -2.46 2.49 -27.44
N PHE A 68 -1.98 1.79 -26.41
CA PHE A 68 -0.93 0.77 -26.56
C PHE A 68 -1.45 -0.59 -27.09
N TRP A 69 -2.74 -0.89 -26.89
CA TRP A 69 -3.37 -2.14 -27.32
C TRP A 69 -4.32 -1.98 -28.52
N SER A 70 -4.37 -0.78 -29.12
CA SER A 70 -5.08 -0.48 -30.37
C SER A 70 -4.14 -0.59 -31.58
#